data_AF-A0A7S4K3R6-F1
#
_entry.id   AF-A0A7S4K3R6-F1
#
_cell.length_a   1.000
_cell.length_b   1.000
_cell.length_c   1.000
_cell.angle_alpha   90.00
_cell.angle_beta   90.00
_cell.angle_gamma   90.00
#
_symmetry.space_group_name_H-M   'P 1'
#
loop_
_entity.id
_entity.type
_entity.pdbx_description
1 polymer ?
#
loop_
_entity_poly.entity_id
_entity_poly.type
_entity_poly.pdbx_seq_one_letter_code
_entity_poly.pdbx_strand_id
1 'polypeptide(L)'
;MKAAMLGLTFTLALEGKKRNIRVNAIAPLAASRMMETVRSKDELQKLPLQTMANLVGFLCHEDCASSGGVFELGGHWISRLGWRRTKGIRFQAGFTMEDVASKFDEISSFENGAEYPDSDASGEAHSMQPPLEPPRARL
;
A
#
# COMPACT_ATOMS: atom_id res chain seq x y z
N MET A 1 -2.77 16.09 -2.35
CA MET A 1 -1.67 16.10 -3.35
C MET A 1 -0.66 14.96 -3.15
N LYS A 2 -0.02 14.79 -1.98
CA LYS A 2 1.03 13.76 -1.78
C LYS A 2 0.57 12.31 -2.05
N ALA A 3 -0.64 11.93 -1.61
CA ALA A 3 -1.17 10.58 -1.89
C ALA A 3 -1.43 10.32 -3.39
N ALA A 4 -1.74 11.35 -4.19
CA ALA A 4 -1.94 11.21 -5.63
C ALA A 4 -0.64 10.80 -6.36
N MET A 5 0.53 11.18 -5.81
CA MET A 5 1.82 10.72 -6.31
C MET A 5 1.99 9.20 -6.21
N LEU A 6 1.35 8.55 -5.24
CA LEU A 6 1.38 7.08 -5.13
C LEU A 6 0.62 6.44 -6.30
N GLY A 7 -0.59 6.92 -6.59
CA GLY A 7 -1.37 6.46 -7.75
C GLY A 7 -0.61 6.64 -9.06
N LEU A 8 -0.02 7.83 -9.28
CA LEU A 8 0.83 8.09 -10.44
C LEU A 8 2.05 7.16 -10.50
N THR A 9 2.71 6.92 -9.36
CA THR A 9 3.86 6.01 -9.27
C THR A 9 3.49 4.60 -9.71
N PHE A 10 2.35 4.08 -9.26
CA PHE A 10 1.90 2.74 -9.64
C PHE A 10 1.60 2.63 -11.14
N THR A 11 0.90 3.60 -11.72
CA THR A 11 0.65 3.63 -13.17
C THR A 11 1.95 3.70 -13.96
N LEU A 12 2.86 4.61 -13.61
CA LEU A 12 4.12 4.76 -14.34
C LEU A 12 5.04 3.54 -14.18
N ALA A 13 5.01 2.86 -13.03
CA ALA A 13 5.75 1.63 -12.83
C ALA A 13 5.29 0.50 -13.76
N LEU A 14 3.97 0.41 -14.02
CA LEU A 14 3.40 -0.56 -14.95
C LEU A 14 3.71 -0.21 -16.41
N GLU A 15 3.45 1.03 -16.82
CA GLU A 15 3.66 1.50 -18.20
C GLU A 15 5.16 1.54 -18.57
N GLY A 16 6.02 1.87 -17.60
CA GLY A 16 7.47 1.94 -17.76
C GLY A 16 8.15 0.59 -17.92
N LYS A 17 7.52 -0.50 -17.49
CA LYS A 17 8.12 -1.85 -17.44
C LYS A 17 8.69 -2.30 -18.78
N LYS A 18 7.95 -2.09 -19.88
CA LYS A 18 8.38 -2.48 -21.25
C LYS A 18 9.58 -1.68 -21.76
N ARG A 19 9.88 -0.54 -21.14
CA ARG A 19 10.95 0.38 -21.53
C ARG A 19 12.09 0.41 -20.51
N ASN A 20 12.10 -0.53 -19.55
CA ASN A 20 13.03 -0.56 -18.43
C ASN A 20 13.03 0.77 -17.63
N ILE A 21 11.88 1.43 -17.54
CA ILE A 21 11.69 2.61 -16.68
C ILE A 21 11.11 2.12 -15.35
N ARG A 22 11.85 2.33 -14.27
CA ARG A 22 11.45 1.98 -12.90
C ARG A 22 11.03 3.24 -12.17
N VAL A 23 9.94 3.17 -11.43
CA VAL A 23 9.37 4.32 -10.71
C VAL A 23 9.05 3.89 -9.29
N ASN A 24 9.57 4.60 -8.30
CA ASN A 24 9.31 4.35 -6.89
C ASN A 24 8.94 5.67 -6.21
N ALA A 25 8.17 5.59 -5.13
CA ALA A 25 7.81 6.74 -4.30
C ALA A 25 8.55 6.67 -2.96
N ILE A 26 8.93 7.84 -2.44
CA ILE A 26 9.49 7.98 -1.11
C ILE A 26 8.61 8.90 -0.25
N ALA A 27 8.42 8.52 1.01
CA ALA A 27 7.84 9.33 2.07
C ALA A 27 8.97 9.76 3.01
N PRO A 28 9.63 10.90 2.72
CA PRO A 28 10.81 11.31 3.47
C PRO A 28 10.43 12.00 4.78
N LEU A 29 11.12 11.61 5.86
CA LEU A 29 11.20 12.34 7.12
C LEU A 29 12.65 12.81 7.31
N ALA A 30 12.96 14.03 6.86
CA ALA A 30 14.31 14.58 6.84
C ALA A 30 14.31 16.02 7.31
N ALA A 31 15.34 16.42 8.07
CA ALA A 31 15.46 17.80 8.53
C ALA A 31 15.44 18.77 7.33
N SER A 32 14.58 19.77 7.39
CA SER A 32 14.48 20.81 6.36
C SER A 32 13.96 22.09 6.98
N ARG A 33 14.13 23.21 6.28
CA ARG A 33 13.57 24.50 6.70
C ARG A 33 12.05 24.44 6.96
N MET A 34 11.34 23.58 6.24
CA MET A 34 9.90 23.37 6.44
C MET A 34 9.59 22.67 7.77
N MET A 35 10.46 21.77 8.25
CA MET A 35 10.24 21.04 9.50
C MET A 35 10.64 21.81 10.76
N GLU A 36 11.45 22.88 10.64
CA GLU A 36 11.83 23.76 11.76
C GLU A 36 10.64 24.46 12.44
N THR A 37 9.51 24.62 11.74
CA THR A 37 8.30 25.24 12.30
C THR A 37 7.47 24.29 13.16
N VAL A 38 7.71 22.98 13.06
CA VAL A 38 6.88 21.93 13.69
C VAL A 38 7.67 20.93 14.52
N ARG A 39 9.01 21.04 14.56
CA ARG A 39 9.91 20.15 15.30
C ARG A 39 10.99 20.95 16.02
N SER A 40 11.45 20.42 17.14
CA SER A 40 12.59 20.96 17.89
C SER A 40 13.92 20.72 17.14
N LYS A 41 14.95 21.51 17.47
CA LYS A 41 16.29 21.33 16.89
C LYS A 41 16.88 19.95 17.21
N ASP A 42 16.65 19.45 18.42
CA ASP A 42 17.17 18.15 18.87
C ASP A 42 16.53 16.97 18.13
N GLU A 43 15.25 17.09 17.73
CA GLU A 43 14.60 16.10 16.86
C GLU A 43 15.17 16.16 15.43
N LEU A 44 15.40 17.35 14.90
CA LEU A 44 15.93 17.53 13.54
C LEU A 44 17.35 16.98 13.40
N GLN A 45 18.19 17.06 14.44
CA GLN A 45 19.51 16.45 14.45
C GLN A 45 19.49 14.92 14.26
N LYS A 46 18.39 14.26 14.64
CA LYS A 46 18.22 12.81 14.46
C LYS A 46 17.82 12.43 13.03
N LEU A 47 17.54 13.40 12.17
CA LEU A 47 17.04 13.22 10.80
C LEU A 47 18.03 13.76 9.76
N PRO A 48 19.26 13.22 9.68
CA PRO A 48 20.26 13.71 8.73
C PRO A 48 19.80 13.51 7.28
N LEU A 49 19.98 14.53 6.42
CA LEU A 49 19.62 14.40 5.00
C LEU A 49 20.48 13.39 4.25
N GLN A 50 21.69 13.10 4.71
CA GLN A 50 22.61 12.19 4.02
C GLN A 50 22.03 10.76 3.88
N THR A 51 21.26 10.29 4.86
CA THR A 51 20.63 8.96 4.77
C THR A 51 19.58 8.91 3.66
N MET A 52 18.92 10.05 3.35
CA MET A 52 17.99 10.16 2.22
C MET A 52 18.69 9.95 0.88
N ALA A 53 19.87 10.55 0.71
CA ALA A 53 20.63 10.45 -0.54
C ALA A 53 21.01 9.00 -0.87
N ASN A 54 21.32 8.18 0.14
CA ASN A 54 21.64 6.77 -0.05
C ASN A 54 20.45 5.96 -0.60
N LEU A 55 19.25 6.15 -0.04
CA LEU A 55 18.04 5.47 -0.52
C LEU A 55 17.70 5.91 -1.94
N VAL A 56 17.70 7.21 -2.22
CA VAL A 56 17.42 7.73 -3.56
C VAL A 56 18.45 7.25 -4.57
N GLY A 57 19.74 7.33 -4.22
CA GLY A 57 20.83 6.84 -5.06
C GLY A 57 20.68 5.37 -5.41
N PHE A 58 20.34 4.52 -4.43
CA PHE A 58 20.10 3.11 -4.69
C PHE A 58 18.84 2.87 -5.54
N LEU A 59 17.72 3.55 -5.28
CA LEU A 59 16.49 3.41 -6.08
C LEU A 59 16.67 3.85 -7.55
N CYS A 60 17.66 4.69 -7.83
CA CYS A 60 18.05 5.11 -9.18
C CYS A 60 19.20 4.28 -9.78
N HIS A 61 19.80 3.35 -9.02
CA HIS A 61 20.91 2.52 -9.47
C HIS A 61 20.43 1.43 -10.44
N GLU A 62 21.29 1.03 -11.38
CA GLU A 62 20.97 0.01 -12.40
C GLU A 62 20.65 -1.37 -11.79
N ASP A 63 21.32 -1.73 -10.70
CA ASP A 63 21.09 -2.96 -9.93
C ASP A 63 19.77 -2.97 -9.16
N CYS A 64 19.12 -1.82 -8.96
CA CYS A 64 17.87 -1.78 -8.22
C CYS A 64 16.70 -2.26 -9.08
N ALA A 65 16.21 -3.46 -8.81
CA ALA A 65 15.05 -4.04 -9.50
C ALA A 65 13.69 -3.49 -9.01
N SER A 66 13.67 -2.63 -7.99
CA SER A 66 12.41 -2.12 -7.42
C SER A 66 11.69 -1.21 -8.41
N SER A 67 10.39 -1.46 -8.61
CA SER A 67 9.46 -0.57 -9.31
C SER A 67 8.09 -0.69 -8.68
N GLY A 68 7.33 0.42 -8.62
CA GLY A 68 6.07 0.53 -7.91
C GLY A 68 6.20 0.48 -6.38
N GLY A 69 7.42 0.53 -5.84
CA GLY A 69 7.67 0.52 -4.41
C GLY A 69 7.35 1.86 -3.77
N VAL A 70 6.87 1.83 -2.53
CA VAL A 70 6.71 3.00 -1.67
C VAL A 70 7.61 2.80 -0.46
N PHE A 71 8.48 3.74 -0.17
CA PHE A 71 9.45 3.63 0.92
C PHE A 71 9.33 4.79 1.89
N GLU A 72 9.36 4.51 3.19
CA GLU A 72 9.54 5.52 4.23
C GLU A 72 10.99 5.51 4.68
N LEU A 73 11.53 6.71 4.90
CA LEU A 73 12.84 6.88 5.51
C LEU A 73 12.80 8.01 6.51
N GLY A 74 13.28 7.74 7.72
CA GLY A 74 13.48 8.73 8.76
C GLY A 74 14.69 8.37 9.61
N GLY A 75 15.63 9.31 9.76
CA GLY A 75 16.87 9.06 10.48
C GLY A 75 17.67 7.92 9.86
N HIS A 76 17.78 6.80 10.58
CA HIS A 76 18.54 5.61 10.18
C HIS A 76 17.66 4.39 9.89
N TRP A 77 16.35 4.59 9.72
CA TRP A 77 15.39 3.52 9.46
C TRP A 77 14.76 3.69 8.09
N ILE A 78 14.63 2.57 7.37
CA ILE A 78 14.02 2.47 6.04
C ILE A 78 13.02 1.32 6.07
N SER A 79 11.84 1.53 5.52
CA SER A 79 10.85 0.48 5.32
C SER A 79 10.11 0.62 4.00
N ARG A 80 9.67 -0.50 3.43
CA ARG A 80 8.75 -0.52 2.29
C ARG A 80 7.32 -0.58 2.81
N LEU A 81 6.48 0.35 2.38
CA LEU A 81 5.04 0.29 2.62
C LEU A 81 4.37 -0.57 1.55
N GLY A 82 3.28 -1.23 1.95
CA GLY A 82 2.45 -2.03 1.06
C GLY A 82 1.01 -2.04 1.54
N TRP A 83 0.12 -2.43 0.64
CA TRP A 83 -1.28 -2.60 0.97
C TRP A 83 -1.50 -3.88 1.77
N ARG A 84 -2.48 -3.82 2.65
CA ARG A 84 -3.02 -4.97 3.38
C ARG A 84 -4.51 -5.01 3.09
N ARG A 85 -5.01 -6.17 2.64
CA ARG A 85 -6.42 -6.42 2.39
C ARG A 85 -6.95 -7.41 3.43
N THR A 86 -8.15 -7.18 3.98
CA THR A 86 -8.83 -8.17 4.81
C THR A 86 -9.17 -9.40 3.97
N LYS A 87 -9.53 -10.53 4.58
CA LYS A 87 -10.04 -11.68 3.80
C LYS A 87 -11.36 -11.38 3.10
N GLY A 88 -12.10 -10.38 3.58
CA GLY A 88 -13.44 -10.07 3.11
C GLY A 88 -14.44 -11.18 3.43
N ILE A 89 -15.67 -11.00 2.94
CA ILE A 89 -16.77 -11.95 3.11
C ILE A 89 -17.47 -12.12 1.78
N ARG A 90 -17.90 -13.35 1.52
CA ARG A 90 -18.78 -13.66 0.40
C ARG A 90 -20.23 -13.62 0.83
N PHE A 91 -21.05 -12.91 0.06
CA PHE A 91 -22.49 -12.84 0.29
C PHE A 91 -23.25 -13.81 -0.63
N GLN A 92 -24.51 -14.05 -0.30
CA GLN A 92 -25.47 -14.70 -1.20
C GLN A 92 -25.89 -13.73 -2.31
N ALA A 93 -26.46 -14.27 -3.39
CA ALA A 93 -27.02 -13.44 -4.45
C ALA A 93 -28.18 -12.59 -3.90
N GLY A 94 -28.20 -11.30 -4.20
CA GLY A 94 -29.26 -10.39 -3.76
C GLY A 94 -29.15 -9.89 -2.32
N PHE A 95 -27.95 -9.94 -1.72
CA PHE A 95 -27.70 -9.35 -0.40
C PHE A 95 -28.11 -7.87 -0.34
N THR A 96 -28.56 -7.42 0.83
CA THR A 96 -29.04 -6.07 1.04
C THR A 96 -28.02 -5.19 1.76
N MET A 97 -28.32 -3.90 1.92
CA MET A 97 -27.47 -3.00 2.71
C MET A 97 -27.45 -3.40 4.19
N GLU A 98 -28.53 -4.00 4.71
CA GLU A 98 -28.62 -4.53 6.06
C GLU A 98 -27.70 -5.73 6.26
N ASP A 99 -27.60 -6.62 5.26
CA ASP A 99 -26.64 -7.74 5.30
C ASP A 99 -25.20 -7.23 5.41
N VAL A 100 -24.84 -6.19 4.64
CA VAL A 100 -23.52 -5.56 4.71
C VAL A 100 -23.30 -4.94 6.09
N ALA A 101 -24.28 -4.19 6.60
CA ALA A 101 -24.19 -3.55 7.92
C ALA A 101 -24.00 -4.59 9.03
N SER A 102 -24.71 -5.71 8.97
CA SER A 102 -24.62 -6.79 9.97
C SER A 102 -23.24 -7.47 10.03
N LYS A 103 -22.47 -7.41 8.94
CA LYS A 103 -21.15 -8.05 8.82
C LYS A 103 -20.00 -7.06 8.63
N PHE A 104 -20.24 -5.75 8.78
CA PHE A 104 -19.27 -4.71 8.45
C PHE A 104 -17.97 -4.82 9.26
N ASP A 105 -18.10 -5.20 10.54
CA ASP A 105 -16.94 -5.42 11.42
C ASP A 105 -16.05 -6.56 10.92
N GLU A 106 -16.65 -7.65 10.44
CA GLU A 106 -15.90 -8.79 9.89
C GLU A 106 -15.28 -8.44 8.52
N ILE A 107 -15.96 -7.66 7.67
CA ILE A 107 -15.39 -7.13 6.40
C ILE A 107 -14.15 -6.28 6.67
N SER A 108 -14.20 -5.48 7.74
CA SER A 108 -13.18 -4.50 8.11
C SER A 108 -12.09 -5.06 9.02
N SER A 109 -12.25 -6.29 9.53
CA SER A 109 -11.32 -6.89 10.47
C SER A 109 -10.09 -7.48 9.77
N PHE A 110 -8.91 -7.07 10.26
CA PHE A 110 -7.63 -7.63 9.88
C PHE A 110 -7.16 -8.78 10.80
N GLU A 111 -7.95 -9.14 11.81
CA GLU A 111 -7.61 -10.16 12.81
C GLU A 111 -7.74 -11.57 12.24
N ASN A 112 -8.68 -11.79 11.31
CA ASN A 112 -8.96 -13.08 10.67
C ASN A 112 -7.94 -13.45 9.56
N GLY A 113 -6.76 -12.84 9.63
CA GLY A 113 -5.74 -12.88 8.59
C GLY A 113 -5.87 -11.74 7.60
N ALA A 114 -4.80 -11.52 6.85
CA ALA A 114 -4.76 -10.49 5.84
C ALA A 114 -3.89 -10.91 4.66
N GLU A 115 -4.24 -10.37 3.52
CA GLU A 115 -3.56 -10.60 2.26
C GLU A 115 -2.75 -9.35 1.88
N TYR A 116 -1.64 -9.57 1.18
CA TYR A 116 -0.74 -8.52 0.71
C TYR A 116 -0.84 -8.44 -0.82
N PRO A 117 -1.83 -7.73 -1.36
CA PRO A 117 -2.03 -7.66 -2.79
C PRO A 117 -0.80 -7.02 -3.47
N ASP A 118 -0.31 -7.66 -4.52
CA ASP A 118 0.89 -7.27 -5.27
C ASP A 118 0.58 -6.79 -6.70
N SER A 119 -0.68 -6.96 -7.14
CA SER A 119 -1.19 -6.64 -8.46
C SER A 119 -2.67 -6.25 -8.41
N ASP A 120 -3.14 -5.58 -9.45
CA ASP A 120 -4.55 -5.28 -9.70
C ASP A 120 -5.41 -6.57 -9.80
N ALA A 121 -4.85 -7.62 -10.39
CA ALA A 121 -5.51 -8.92 -10.52
C ALA A 121 -5.67 -9.69 -9.19
N SER A 122 -4.97 -9.31 -8.12
CA SER A 122 -4.98 -10.04 -6.83
C SER A 122 -6.37 -10.17 -6.20
N GLY A 123 -7.34 -9.33 -6.58
CA GLY A 123 -8.73 -9.41 -6.15
C GLY A 123 -9.65 -10.22 -7.04
N GLU A 124 -9.26 -10.51 -8.28
CA GLU A 124 -10.13 -11.13 -9.28
C GLU A 124 -10.59 -12.53 -8.87
N ALA A 125 -9.69 -13.33 -8.28
CA ALA A 125 -10.03 -14.66 -7.78
C ALA A 125 -11.12 -14.65 -6.71
N HIS A 126 -11.20 -13.58 -5.91
CA HIS A 126 -12.30 -13.37 -4.97
C HIS A 126 -13.55 -12.89 -5.72
N SER A 127 -13.43 -11.92 -6.63
CA SER A 127 -14.59 -11.37 -7.35
C SER A 127 -15.31 -12.39 -8.25
N MET A 128 -14.56 -13.33 -8.85
CA MET A 128 -15.08 -14.26 -9.86
C MET A 128 -15.69 -15.54 -9.30
N GLN A 129 -15.59 -15.79 -7.99
CA GLN A 129 -16.26 -16.91 -7.35
C GLN A 129 -17.79 -16.69 -7.35
N PRO A 130 -18.60 -17.77 -7.47
CA PRO A 130 -20.06 -17.65 -7.39
C PRO A 130 -20.50 -17.15 -6.01
N PRO A 131 -21.72 -16.60 -5.88
CA PRO A 131 -22.31 -16.29 -4.58
C PRO A 131 -22.51 -17.57 -3.74
N LEU A 132 -22.65 -17.42 -2.42
CA LEU A 132 -22.99 -18.56 -1.56
C LEU A 132 -24.36 -19.13 -1.93
N GLU A 133 -24.46 -20.46 -2.02
CA GLU A 133 -25.75 -21.14 -2.22
C GLU A 133 -26.65 -20.96 -0.99
N PRO A 134 -27.97 -20.84 -1.17
CA PRO A 134 -28.91 -20.90 -0.05
C PRO A 134 -28.84 -22.28 0.61
N PRO A 135 -28.98 -22.38 1.94
CA PRO A 135 -28.95 -23.67 2.63
C PRO A 135 -30.05 -24.59 2.07
N ARG A 136 -29.67 -25.80 1.61
CA ARG A 136 -30.64 -26.80 1.15
C ARG A 136 -31.59 -27.14 2.30
N ALA A 137 -32.89 -26.92 2.10
CA ALA A 137 -33.91 -27.32 3.05
C ALA A 137 -33.77 -28.83 3.32
N ARG A 138 -33.56 -29.21 4.58
CA ARG A 138 -33.65 -30.62 4.99
C ARG A 138 -35.12 -31.02 4.88
N LEU A 139 -35.42 -31.92 3.96
CA LEU A 139 -36.67 -32.70 3.94
C LEU A 139 -36.68 -33.68 5.10
#